data_AF-R6LSF4-F1
#
_entry.id   AF-R6LSF4-F1
#
_cell.length_a   1.000
_cell.length_b   1.000
_cell.length_c   1.000
_cell.angle_alpha   90.00
_cell.angle_beta   90.00
_cell.angle_gamma   90.00
#
_symmetry.space_group_name_H-M   'P 1'
#
loop_
_entity.id
_entity.type
_entity.pdbx_description
1 polymer ?
#
loop_
_entity_poly.entity_id
_entity_poly.type
_entity_poly.pdbx_seq_one_letter_code
_entity_poly.pdbx_strand_id
1 'polypeptide(L)' 'MKFRSRNRKTTVFLLKFEPALRMAKQYVDTHNLPARLITVNSWNEWTEGSYLQPDDRTGYGYLEAVKAALKNDP' A
#
# COMPACT_ATOMS: atom_id res chain seq x y z
N MET A 1 13.01 -8.90 -26.46
CA MET A 1 12.33 -8.92 -25.14
C MET A 1 13.33 -8.36 -24.10
N LYS A 2 13.18 -7.10 -23.68
CA LYS A 2 14.12 -6.48 -22.72
C LYS A 2 13.65 -6.79 -21.29
N PHE A 3 14.32 -7.74 -20.63
CA PHE A 3 14.18 -7.89 -19.17
C PHE A 3 14.83 -6.68 -18.49
N ARG A 4 14.02 -5.70 -18.10
CA ARG A 4 14.47 -4.57 -17.28
C ARG A 4 14.58 -5.03 -15.83
N SER A 5 15.79 -4.92 -15.28
CA SER A 5 16.12 -5.20 -13.87
C SER A 5 15.16 -4.48 -12.92
N ARG A 6 14.62 -5.20 -11.92
CA ARG A 6 13.78 -4.64 -10.85
C ARG A 6 14.58 -3.56 -10.11
N ASN A 7 14.04 -2.34 -10.08
CA ASN A 7 14.65 -1.23 -9.38
C ASN A 7 14.56 -1.45 -7.84
N ARG A 8 15.69 -1.65 -7.16
CA ARG A 8 15.74 -2.06 -5.74
C ARG A 8 14.97 -1.13 -4.79
N LYS A 9 14.90 0.17 -5.09
CA LYS A 9 14.20 1.14 -4.23
C LYS A 9 12.70 0.90 -4.19
N THR A 10 12.07 0.60 -5.33
CA THR A 10 10.63 0.35 -5.42
C THR A 10 10.22 -0.87 -4.62
N THR A 11 11.02 -1.93 -4.69
CA THR A 11 10.77 -3.15 -3.94
C THR A 11 10.74 -2.87 -2.44
N VAL A 12 11.59 -1.99 -1.92
CA VAL A 12 11.61 -1.66 -0.48
C VAL A 12 10.36 -0.89 -0.04
N PHE A 13 9.85 0.04 -0.83
CA PHE A 13 8.63 0.78 -0.47
C PHE A 13 7.39 -0.12 -0.47
N LEU A 14 7.23 -0.94 -1.51
CA LEU A 14 6.12 -1.89 -1.60
C LEU A 14 6.10 -2.86 -0.40
N LEU A 15 7.25 -3.39 -0.01
CA LEU A 15 7.36 -4.31 1.14
C LEU A 15 7.00 -3.67 2.48
N LYS A 16 7.10 -2.34 2.61
CA LYS A 16 6.77 -1.61 3.84
C LYS A 16 5.30 -1.17 3.89
N PHE A 17 4.60 -1.18 2.76
CA PHE A 17 3.27 -0.60 2.64
C PHE A 17 2.20 -1.39 3.40
N GLU A 18 2.17 -2.72 3.22
CA GLU A 18 1.21 -3.58 3.93
C GLU A 18 1.38 -3.53 5.46
N PRO A 19 2.60 -3.64 6.04
CA PRO A 19 2.82 -3.44 7.47
C PRO A 19 2.32 -2.08 7.96
N ALA A 20 2.56 -1.00 7.22
CA ALA A 20 2.08 0.33 7.59
C ALA A 20 0.54 0.41 7.61
N LEU A 21 -0.12 -0.20 6.64
CA LEU A 21 -1.59 -0.29 6.62
C LEU A 21 -2.13 -1.10 7.80
N ARG A 22 -1.46 -2.19 8.20
CA ARG A 22 -1.84 -2.94 9.41
C ARG A 22 -1.70 -2.11 10.67
N MET A 23 -0.65 -1.29 10.78
CA MET A 23 -0.51 -0.35 11.91
C MET A 23 -1.64 0.66 11.95
N ALA A 24 -2.00 1.25 10.79
CA ALA A 24 -3.13 2.17 10.70
C ALA A 24 -4.46 1.49 11.05
N LYS A 25 -4.69 0.26 10.55
CA LYS A 25 -5.87 -0.55 10.88
C LYS A 25 -5.93 -0.85 12.37
N GLN A 26 -4.84 -1.31 12.98
CA GLN A 26 -4.78 -1.59 14.41
C GLN A 26 -5.11 -0.34 15.22
N TYR A 27 -4.58 0.83 14.85
CA TYR A 27 -4.91 2.08 15.52
C TYR A 27 -6.42 2.36 15.47
N VAL A 28 -7.03 2.25 14.28
CA VAL A 28 -8.47 2.45 14.11
C VAL A 28 -9.31 1.42 14.87
N ASP A 29 -8.82 0.19 14.99
CA ASP A 29 -9.53 -0.90 15.67
C ASP A 29 -9.46 -0.81 17.20
N THR A 30 -8.38 -0.22 17.76
CA THR A 30 -8.16 -0.15 19.22
C THR A 30 -8.59 1.16 19.86
N HIS A 31 -8.96 2.17 19.08
CA HIS A 31 -9.36 3.48 19.58
C HIS A 31 -10.85 3.75 19.33
N ASN A 32 -11.51 4.45 20.28
CA ASN A 32 -12.89 4.89 20.12
C ASN A 32 -12.95 6.16 19.25
N LEU A 33 -12.86 5.98 17.94
CA LEU A 33 -12.90 7.06 16.96
C LEU A 33 -14.35 7.36 16.51
N PRO A 34 -14.69 8.63 16.20
CA PRO A 34 -16.00 8.98 15.65
C PRO A 34 -16.32 8.26 14.33
N ALA A 35 -15.29 7.91 13.55
CA ALA A 35 -15.39 7.13 12.33
C ALA A 35 -14.17 6.21 12.19
N ARG A 36 -14.41 4.97 11.74
CA ARG A 36 -13.36 4.00 11.41
C ARG A 36 -12.96 4.17 9.96
N LEU A 37 -12.15 5.18 9.67
CA LEU A 37 -11.73 5.56 8.32
C LEU A 37 -10.22 5.70 8.23
N ILE A 38 -9.63 5.16 7.16
CA ILE A 38 -8.23 5.36 6.79
C ILE A 38 -8.23 5.98 5.40
N THR A 39 -7.52 7.09 5.24
CA THR A 39 -7.26 7.71 3.94
C THR A 39 -5.85 7.37 3.47
N VAL A 40 -5.70 7.12 2.17
CA VAL A 40 -4.41 6.81 1.55
C VAL A 40 -4.15 7.87 0.49
N ASN A 41 -3.02 8.58 0.64
CA ASN A 41 -2.52 9.49 -0.37
C ASN A 41 -1.59 8.70 -1.32
N SER A 42 -1.86 8.62 -2.62
CA SER A 42 -3.08 8.96 -3.35
C SER A 42 -3.37 7.86 -4.38
N TRP A 43 -4.42 8.01 -5.16
CA TRP A 43 -4.60 7.15 -6.32
C TRP A 43 -3.46 7.34 -7.35
N ASN A 44 -3.11 8.58 -7.70
CA ASN A 44 -2.31 8.87 -8.89
C ASN A 44 -1.36 10.09 -8.77
N GLU A 45 -0.77 10.33 -7.61
CA GLU A 45 0.30 11.32 -7.44
C GLU A 45 1.66 10.73 -7.85
N TRP A 46 1.91 10.80 -9.15
CA TRP A 46 3.10 10.21 -9.77
C TRP A 46 4.37 11.02 -9.51
N THR A 47 4.28 12.34 -9.40
CA THR A 47 5.46 13.21 -9.37
C THR A 47 6.20 13.10 -8.03
N GLU A 48 5.46 12.83 -6.95
CA GLU A 48 6.01 12.62 -5.60
C GLU A 48 6.19 11.13 -5.26
N GLY A 49 5.75 10.23 -6.14
CA GLY A 49 5.86 8.77 -5.95
C GLY A 49 4.85 8.18 -4.96
N SER A 50 3.81 8.95 -4.60
CA SER A 50 2.71 8.58 -3.71
C SER A 50 1.49 8.13 -4.50
N TYR A 51 1.66 7.13 -5.38
CA TYR A 51 0.56 6.57 -6.18
C TYR A 51 0.22 5.13 -5.76
N LEU A 52 -1.08 4.84 -5.76
CA LEU A 52 -1.64 3.49 -5.57
C LEU A 52 -1.98 2.81 -6.90
N GLN A 53 -2.13 3.61 -7.97
CA GLN A 53 -2.47 3.15 -9.32
C GLN A 53 -1.48 2.07 -9.81
N PRO A 54 -1.97 0.98 -10.43
CA PRO A 54 -1.11 -0.03 -11.01
C PRO A 54 -0.13 0.54 -12.04
N ASP A 55 1.08 -0.01 -12.07
CA ASP A 55 2.13 0.40 -13.01
C ASP A 55 2.86 -0.81 -13.60
N ASP A 56 3.71 -0.59 -14.60
CA ASP A 56 4.49 -1.66 -15.23
C ASP A 56 5.59 -2.24 -14.32
N ARG A 57 5.86 -1.60 -13.17
CA ARG A 57 6.99 -1.92 -12.28
C ARG A 57 6.60 -2.86 -11.15
N THR A 58 5.41 -2.67 -10.61
CA THR A 58 4.84 -3.34 -9.44
C THR A 58 3.50 -4.00 -9.75
N GLY A 59 2.92 -3.76 -10.93
CA GLY A 59 1.61 -4.27 -11.31
C GLY A 59 0.56 -3.83 -10.29
N TYR A 60 -0.17 -4.80 -9.76
CA TYR A 60 -1.17 -4.59 -8.71
C TYR A 60 -0.56 -4.60 -7.29
N GLY A 61 0.76 -4.58 -7.14
CA GLY A 61 1.43 -4.83 -5.85
C GLY A 61 0.88 -4.02 -4.68
N TYR A 62 0.69 -2.71 -4.84
CA TYR A 62 0.14 -1.87 -3.77
C TYR A 62 -1.33 -2.18 -3.47
N LEU A 63 -2.14 -2.54 -4.47
CA LEU A 63 -3.53 -2.95 -4.26
C LEU A 63 -3.64 -4.32 -3.58
N GLU A 64 -2.76 -5.26 -3.93
CA GLU A 64 -2.67 -6.54 -3.23
C GLU A 64 -2.22 -6.36 -1.76
N ALA A 65 -1.32 -5.40 -1.49
CA ALA A 65 -0.95 -5.01 -0.13
C ALA A 65 -2.15 -4.43 0.66
N VAL A 66 -2.97 -3.58 0.05
CA VAL A 66 -4.24 -3.10 0.66
C VAL A 66 -5.16 -4.27 0.98
N LYS A 67 -5.38 -5.15 0.00
CA LYS A 67 -6.23 -6.32 0.17
C LYS A 67 -5.73 -7.23 1.29
N ALA A 68 -4.43 -7.46 1.38
CA ALA A 68 -3.82 -8.27 2.43
C ALA A 68 -3.99 -7.64 3.82
N ALA A 69 -3.78 -6.32 3.96
CA ALA A 69 -3.95 -5.62 5.23
C ALA A 69 -5.41 -5.58 5.74
N LEU A 70 -6.39 -5.65 4.83
CA LEU A 70 -7.81 -5.63 5.16
C LEU A 70 -8.44 -7.01 5.36
N LYS A 71 -7.75 -8.11 4.99
CA LYS A 71 -8.23 -9.44 5.33
C LYS A 71 -8.27 -9.57 6.85
N ASN A 72 -9.41 -10.03 7.37
CA ASN A 72 -9.46 -10.53 8.73
C ASN A 72 -8.76 -11.88 8.71
N ASP A 73 -7.59 -11.96 9.35
CA ASP A 73 -7.02 -13.25 9.70
C ASP A 73 -8.02 -13.93 10.66
N PRO A 74 -8.41 -15.21 10.43
CA PRO A 74 -9.41 -15.91 11.23
C PRO A 74 -9.03 -16.00 12.72
#